data_AF-A0A2I8AGW0-F1
#
_entry.id   AF-A0A2I8AGW0-F1
#
_cell.length_a   1.000
_cell.length_b   1.000
_cell.length_c   1.000
_cell.angle_alpha   90.00
_cell.angle_beta   90.00
_cell.angle_gamma   90.00
#
_symmetry.space_group_name_H-M   'P 1'
#
loop_
_entity.id
_entity.type
_entity.pdbx_description
1 polymer ?
#
loop_
_entity_poly.entity_id
_entity_poly.type
_entity_poly.pdbx_seq_one_letter_code
_entity_poly.pdbx_strand_id
1 'polypeptide(L)'
;MNLFSNTLIFHSELDAQLVAEQVYNCHLEGNLLIVPFQEQRAVSLAINLAEVAFPIIEGESCLLPFPKHERECLDDDAPQIYVACLSAYNNSFLHGMWIDCTQDADAIQEDIEWMLSWSPCRNYEACEEWAIHDYQNWHGIHIDEWESIEKLAELAQVLSEYGEAYAAYYQYYGDYATLDDFKDSYWGKYDSEEDFVYDQLEEQGLIKKFDEMGLSSSYIDLEAIAKDWFIDSYLSIEEGYKEVYIFSRN
;
A
#
# COMPACT_ATOMS: atom_id res chain seq x y z
N MET A 1 31.38 -14.51 -37.35
CA MET A 1 30.88 -13.16 -37.66
C MET A 1 29.41 -13.17 -37.32
N ASN A 2 29.04 -12.69 -36.13
CA ASN A 2 27.64 -12.49 -35.79
C ASN A 2 27.17 -11.28 -36.60
N LEU A 3 26.42 -11.53 -37.66
CA LEU A 3 25.63 -10.49 -38.33
C LEU A 3 24.50 -10.16 -37.34
N PHE A 4 24.69 -9.10 -36.56
CA PHE A 4 23.62 -8.55 -35.74
C PHE A 4 22.59 -7.94 -36.70
N SER A 5 21.45 -8.60 -36.86
CA SER A 5 20.31 -8.13 -37.65
C SER A 5 19.21 -7.67 -36.71
N ASN A 6 18.78 -6.40 -36.81
CA ASN A 6 17.61 -5.91 -36.10
C ASN A 6 16.37 -6.16 -36.96
N THR A 7 15.35 -6.80 -36.36
CA THR A 7 14.05 -7.03 -37.01
C THR A 7 13.05 -6.00 -36.50
N LEU A 8 12.50 -5.20 -37.41
CA LEU A 8 11.46 -4.21 -37.14
C LEU A 8 10.13 -4.74 -37.67
N ILE A 9 9.10 -4.73 -36.83
CA ILE A 9 7.75 -5.20 -37.18
C ILE A 9 6.84 -3.99 -37.32
N PHE A 10 6.26 -3.80 -38.50
CA PHE A 10 5.33 -2.72 -38.77
C PHE A 10 3.88 -3.19 -38.73
N HIS A 11 2.95 -2.27 -38.49
CA HIS A 11 1.51 -2.56 -38.48
C HIS A 11 0.96 -2.84 -39.87
N SER A 12 1.59 -2.31 -40.92
CA SER A 12 1.25 -2.58 -42.31
C SER A 12 2.49 -2.84 -43.16
N GLU A 13 2.32 -3.65 -44.21
CA GLU A 13 3.36 -3.87 -45.23
C GLU A 13 3.75 -2.57 -45.94
N LEU A 14 2.80 -1.64 -46.09
CA LEU A 14 3.05 -0.33 -46.69
C LEU A 14 4.03 0.51 -45.82
N ASP A 15 3.85 0.50 -44.50
CA ASP A 15 4.74 1.22 -43.59
C ASP A 15 6.16 0.66 -43.63
N ALA A 16 6.28 -0.68 -43.68
CA ALA A 16 7.56 -1.35 -43.81
C ALA A 16 8.26 -1.01 -45.14
N GLN A 17 7.50 -0.90 -46.24
CA GLN A 17 8.02 -0.48 -47.55
C GLN A 17 8.53 0.97 -47.52
N LEU A 18 7.77 1.91 -46.94
CA LEU A 18 8.17 3.31 -46.85
C LEU A 18 9.48 3.49 -46.08
N VAL A 19 9.68 2.73 -45.00
CA VAL A 19 10.93 2.77 -44.23
C VAL A 19 12.07 2.06 -44.96
N ALA A 20 11.80 0.97 -45.68
CA ALA A 20 12.80 0.26 -46.48
C ALA A 20 13.42 1.15 -47.56
N GLU A 21 12.65 2.05 -48.18
CA GLU A 21 13.15 3.00 -49.17
C GLU A 21 14.18 3.99 -48.61
N GLN A 22 14.13 4.25 -47.30
CA GLN A 22 15.03 5.18 -46.62
C GLN A 22 16.28 4.48 -46.04
N VAL A 23 16.37 3.15 -46.11
CA VAL A 23 17.41 2.35 -45.45
C VAL A 23 18.16 1.46 -46.44
N TYR A 24 19.48 1.66 -46.54
CA TYR A 24 20.33 0.84 -47.41
C TYR A 24 20.57 -0.58 -46.84
N ASN A 25 20.64 -1.56 -47.74
CA ASN A 25 20.93 -2.98 -47.44
C ASN A 25 19.92 -3.67 -46.51
N CYS A 26 18.68 -3.20 -46.44
CA CYS A 26 17.61 -3.89 -45.69
C CYS A 26 17.01 -5.07 -46.49
N HIS A 27 16.41 -6.02 -45.77
CA HIS A 27 15.60 -7.09 -46.34
C HIS A 27 14.16 -6.95 -45.85
N LEU A 28 13.22 -6.87 -46.78
CA LEU A 28 11.80 -6.72 -46.49
C LEU A 28 11.08 -8.05 -46.72
N GLU A 29 10.33 -8.52 -45.73
CA GLU A 29 9.47 -9.69 -45.80
C GLU A 29 8.07 -9.34 -45.25
N GLY A 30 7.16 -8.92 -46.12
CA GLY A 30 5.84 -8.44 -45.73
C GLY A 30 5.92 -7.20 -44.84
N ASN A 31 5.43 -7.27 -43.60
CA ASN A 31 5.50 -6.20 -42.61
C ASN A 31 6.78 -6.25 -41.73
N LEU A 32 7.73 -7.14 -42.06
CA LEU A 32 9.00 -7.28 -41.36
C LEU A 32 10.12 -6.61 -42.16
N LEU A 33 10.89 -5.74 -41.49
CA LEU A 33 12.08 -5.12 -42.06
C LEU A 33 13.31 -5.55 -41.27
N ILE A 34 14.21 -6.29 -41.92
CA ILE A 34 15.46 -6.77 -41.35
C ILE A 34 16.58 -5.83 -41.78
N VAL A 35 17.20 -5.17 -40.81
CA VAL A 35 18.25 -4.17 -41.02
C VAL A 35 19.59 -4.73 -40.54
N PRO A 36 20.65 -4.72 -41.38
CA PRO A 36 21.93 -5.39 -41.06
C PRO A 36 22.88 -4.56 -40.20
N PHE A 37 22.44 -3.42 -39.65
CA PHE A 37 23.29 -2.50 -38.89
C PHE A 37 22.68 -2.11 -37.55
N GLN A 38 23.55 -1.87 -36.56
CA GLN A 38 23.21 -1.61 -35.16
C GLN A 38 22.85 -0.14 -34.87
N GLU A 39 22.98 0.76 -35.86
CA GLU A 39 22.83 2.20 -35.65
C GLU A 39 21.35 2.61 -35.56
N GLN A 40 20.82 2.57 -34.32
CA GLN A 40 19.43 2.95 -34.01
C GLN A 40 19.08 4.37 -34.51
N ARG A 41 20.04 5.32 -34.53
CA ARG A 41 19.80 6.70 -35.01
C ARG A 41 19.40 6.75 -36.49
N ALA A 42 20.01 5.92 -37.34
CA ALA A 42 19.69 5.87 -38.76
C ALA A 42 18.30 5.26 -39.00
N VAL A 43 17.94 4.23 -38.22
CA VAL A 43 16.60 3.63 -38.23
C VAL A 43 15.53 4.61 -37.74
N SER A 44 15.77 5.31 -36.62
CA SER A 44 14.87 6.34 -36.11
C SER A 44 14.67 7.48 -37.10
N LEU A 45 15.74 7.91 -37.79
CA LEU A 45 15.63 8.94 -38.83
C LEU A 45 14.77 8.46 -40.01
N ALA A 46 14.96 7.23 -40.47
CA ALA A 46 14.18 6.63 -41.55
C ALA A 46 12.69 6.52 -41.22
N ILE A 47 12.34 6.08 -40.01
CA ILE A 47 10.96 6.01 -39.52
C ILE A 47 10.32 7.40 -39.50
N ASN A 48 11.04 8.41 -38.99
CA ASN A 48 10.55 9.79 -38.95
C ASN A 48 10.37 10.40 -40.35
N LEU A 49 11.30 10.14 -41.28
CA LEU A 49 11.21 10.61 -42.66
C LEU A 49 10.06 9.96 -43.44
N ALA A 50 9.72 8.71 -43.09
CA ALA A 50 8.61 7.97 -43.68
C ALA A 50 7.24 8.38 -43.09
N GLU A 51 7.21 9.19 -42.03
CA GLU A 51 6.00 9.61 -41.31
C GLU A 51 5.12 8.41 -40.84
N VAL A 52 5.75 7.28 -40.50
CA VAL A 52 5.06 6.07 -40.04
C VAL A 52 5.12 5.92 -38.51
N ALA A 53 4.17 5.18 -37.94
CA ALA A 53 4.19 4.82 -36.53
C ALA A 53 5.45 4.00 -36.19
N PHE A 54 5.93 4.12 -34.94
CA PHE A 54 7.11 3.37 -34.48
C PHE A 54 6.88 1.86 -34.63
N PRO A 55 7.81 1.13 -35.28
CA PRO A 55 7.72 -0.32 -35.39
C PRO A 55 7.95 -0.98 -34.02
N ILE A 56 7.31 -2.13 -33.84
CA ILE A 56 7.60 -3.01 -32.71
C ILE A 56 8.95 -3.67 -33.01
N ILE A 57 9.91 -3.53 -32.10
CA ILE A 57 11.20 -4.20 -32.20
C ILE A 57 11.10 -5.51 -31.43
N GLU A 58 11.27 -6.64 -32.12
CA GLU A 58 11.21 -7.95 -31.48
C GLU A 58 12.34 -8.10 -30.46
N GLY A 59 11.99 -8.26 -29.19
CA GLY A 59 12.94 -8.42 -28.09
C GLY A 59 13.43 -7.12 -27.43
N GLU A 60 13.01 -5.94 -27.89
CA GLU A 60 13.18 -4.72 -27.10
C GLU A 60 11.89 -4.42 -26.33
N SER A 61 11.95 -4.59 -25.01
CA SER A 61 10.97 -3.95 -24.12
C SER A 61 11.17 -2.44 -24.19
N CYS A 62 10.08 -1.69 -24.09
CA CYS A 62 10.15 -0.26 -23.88
C CYS A 62 10.98 0.00 -22.61
N LEU A 63 12.27 0.35 -22.74
CA LEU A 63 13.19 0.66 -21.65
C LEU A 63 12.85 2.00 -20.98
N LEU A 64 11.58 2.42 -21.03
CA LEU A 64 11.14 3.53 -20.23
C LEU A 64 11.42 3.16 -18.78
N PRO A 65 12.06 4.05 -18.02
CA PRO A 65 12.33 3.80 -16.62
C PRO A 65 10.99 3.52 -15.94
N PHE A 66 10.96 2.53 -15.06
CA PHE A 66 9.78 2.20 -14.26
C PHE A 66 9.23 3.48 -13.61
N PRO A 67 8.06 3.98 -14.03
CA PRO A 67 7.60 5.30 -13.65
C PRO A 67 6.87 5.24 -12.30
N LYS A 68 7.54 4.72 -11.26
CA LYS A 68 6.95 4.41 -9.94
C LYS A 68 6.09 5.56 -9.37
N HIS A 69 6.57 6.79 -9.50
CA HIS A 69 5.87 8.02 -9.08
C HIS A 69 4.48 8.27 -9.68
N GLU A 70 4.06 7.53 -10.71
CA GLU A 70 2.70 7.65 -11.28
C GLU A 70 1.63 7.02 -10.38
N ARG A 71 2.01 6.01 -9.56
CA ARG A 71 1.10 5.25 -8.70
C ARG A 71 1.62 5.03 -7.28
N GLU A 72 2.88 5.36 -7.02
CA GLU A 72 3.46 5.25 -5.68
C GLU A 72 2.69 6.14 -4.70
N CYS A 73 2.41 5.61 -3.50
CA CYS A 73 1.79 6.36 -2.42
C CYS A 73 2.60 7.64 -2.13
N LEU A 74 1.89 8.77 -2.03
CA LEU A 74 2.49 10.08 -1.74
C LEU A 74 2.15 10.58 -0.34
N ASP A 75 1.26 9.88 0.36
CA ASP A 75 0.85 10.23 1.71
C ASP A 75 1.71 9.48 2.72
N ASP A 76 2.64 10.21 3.33
CA ASP A 76 3.56 9.68 4.34
C ASP A 76 2.85 9.33 5.67
N ASP A 77 1.59 9.71 5.86
CA ASP A 77 0.80 9.41 7.05
C ASP A 77 -0.22 8.28 6.81
N ALA A 78 -0.48 7.91 5.55
CA ALA A 78 -1.41 6.83 5.21
C ALA A 78 -0.79 5.43 5.45
N PRO A 79 -1.58 4.44 5.93
CA PRO A 79 -1.15 3.04 5.97
C PRO A 79 -0.74 2.58 4.56
N GLN A 80 0.52 2.16 4.42
CA GLN A 80 1.08 1.78 3.13
C GLN A 80 1.97 0.54 3.24
N ILE A 81 2.08 -0.18 2.13
CA ILE A 81 2.92 -1.37 1.99
C ILE A 81 3.91 -1.19 0.84
N TYR A 82 5.11 -1.71 1.00
CA TYR A 82 6.07 -1.85 -0.09
C TYR A 82 5.96 -3.24 -0.68
N VAL A 83 5.39 -3.33 -1.88
CA VAL A 83 5.22 -4.59 -2.61
C VAL A 83 6.36 -4.75 -3.61
N ALA A 84 7.00 -5.92 -3.59
CA ALA A 84 8.09 -6.27 -4.50
C ALA A 84 7.70 -7.39 -5.48
N CYS A 85 8.23 -7.32 -6.70
CA CYS A 85 8.11 -8.41 -7.68
C CYS A 85 9.11 -9.53 -7.34
N LEU A 86 8.62 -10.74 -7.11
CA LEU A 86 9.47 -11.86 -6.68
C LEU A 86 10.39 -12.37 -7.79
N SER A 87 9.93 -12.38 -9.04
CA SER A 87 10.80 -12.68 -10.19
C SER A 87 11.97 -11.71 -10.28
N ALA A 88 11.71 -10.40 -10.09
CA ALA A 88 12.77 -9.40 -10.08
C ALA A 88 13.73 -9.60 -8.90
N TYR A 89 13.20 -9.81 -7.71
CA TYR A 89 13.99 -10.04 -6.50
C TYR A 89 14.90 -11.28 -6.62
N ASN A 90 14.37 -12.41 -7.11
CA ASN A 90 15.13 -13.64 -7.34
C ASN A 90 16.27 -13.46 -8.35
N ASN A 91 16.13 -12.51 -9.27
CA ASN A 91 17.15 -12.14 -10.25
C ASN A 91 18.01 -10.93 -9.82
N SER A 92 17.98 -10.56 -8.53
CA SER A 92 18.76 -9.46 -7.94
C SER A 92 18.43 -8.06 -8.48
N PHE A 93 17.18 -7.86 -8.93
CA PHE A 93 16.64 -6.54 -9.25
C PHE A 93 15.77 -6.02 -8.11
N LEU A 94 15.98 -4.76 -7.72
CA LEU A 94 15.06 -4.05 -6.84
C LEU A 94 13.92 -3.48 -7.68
N HIS A 95 12.77 -4.16 -7.66
CA HIS A 95 11.57 -3.75 -8.38
C HIS A 95 10.35 -3.91 -7.48
N GLY A 96 9.71 -2.78 -7.18
CA GLY A 96 8.60 -2.69 -6.26
C GLY A 96 8.18 -1.23 -6.06
N MET A 97 7.07 -1.01 -5.36
CA MET A 97 6.57 0.34 -5.06
C MET A 97 5.78 0.36 -3.75
N TRP A 98 5.72 1.55 -3.16
CA TRP A 98 4.82 1.83 -2.04
C TRP A 98 3.39 2.00 -2.57
N ILE A 99 2.44 1.27 -1.98
CA ILE A 99 1.03 1.29 -2.34
C ILE A 99 0.23 1.80 -1.15
N ASP A 100 -0.64 2.75 -1.40
CA ASP A 100 -1.62 3.26 -0.44
C ASP A 100 -2.64 2.16 -0.16
N CYS A 101 -2.80 1.74 1.09
CA CYS A 101 -3.78 0.72 1.46
C CYS A 101 -5.16 1.30 1.81
N THR A 102 -5.33 2.61 1.87
CA THR A 102 -6.63 3.25 2.14
C THR A 102 -7.58 3.20 0.95
N GLN A 103 -7.06 2.93 -0.26
CA GLN A 103 -7.85 2.66 -1.44
C GLN A 103 -8.61 1.32 -1.33
N ASP A 104 -9.52 1.05 -2.27
CA ASP A 104 -10.22 -0.24 -2.31
C ASP A 104 -9.30 -1.40 -2.74
N ALA A 105 -9.67 -2.61 -2.33
CA ALA A 105 -8.88 -3.81 -2.60
C ALA A 105 -8.62 -4.05 -4.10
N ASP A 106 -9.58 -3.72 -4.96
CA ASP A 106 -9.43 -3.87 -6.42
C ASP A 106 -8.37 -2.88 -6.94
N ALA A 107 -8.36 -1.63 -6.45
CA ALA A 107 -7.36 -0.64 -6.82
C ALA A 107 -5.94 -1.00 -6.32
N ILE A 108 -5.80 -1.56 -5.10
CA ILE A 108 -4.52 -2.11 -4.61
C ILE A 108 -4.04 -3.23 -5.54
N GLN A 109 -4.92 -4.15 -5.92
CA GLN A 109 -4.60 -5.24 -6.84
C GLN A 109 -4.18 -4.71 -8.22
N GLU A 110 -4.88 -3.71 -8.77
CA GLU A 110 -4.52 -3.06 -10.03
C GLU A 110 -3.13 -2.40 -9.97
N ASP A 111 -2.78 -1.78 -8.85
CA ASP A 111 -1.46 -1.19 -8.62
C ASP A 111 -0.35 -2.26 -8.58
N ILE A 112 -0.58 -3.37 -7.90
CA ILE A 112 0.36 -4.52 -7.86
C ILE A 112 0.54 -5.08 -9.27
N GLU A 113 -0.55 -5.34 -10.00
CA GLU A 113 -0.50 -5.85 -11.37
C GLU A 113 0.22 -4.89 -12.32
N TRP A 114 -0.04 -3.59 -12.17
CA TRP A 114 0.67 -2.57 -12.92
C TRP A 114 2.17 -2.63 -12.62
N MET A 115 2.58 -2.66 -11.35
CA MET A 115 3.99 -2.79 -10.96
C MET A 115 4.63 -4.05 -11.56
N LEU A 116 3.96 -5.20 -11.47
CA LEU A 116 4.43 -6.46 -12.05
C LEU A 116 4.56 -6.39 -13.58
N SER A 117 3.67 -5.66 -14.24
CA SER A 117 3.73 -5.44 -15.70
C SER A 117 4.98 -4.67 -16.14
N TRP A 118 5.61 -3.93 -15.23
CA TRP A 118 6.86 -3.19 -15.45
C TRP A 118 8.10 -3.97 -14.99
N SER A 119 7.96 -5.23 -14.57
CA SER A 119 9.09 -6.02 -14.07
C SER A 119 10.21 -6.15 -15.13
N PRO A 120 11.49 -5.98 -14.73
CA PRO A 120 12.63 -6.15 -15.63
C PRO A 120 12.78 -7.59 -16.13
N CYS A 121 12.17 -8.57 -15.45
CA CYS A 121 12.23 -9.99 -15.82
C CYS A 121 11.15 -10.41 -16.84
N ARG A 122 10.21 -9.52 -17.19
CA ARG A 122 9.03 -9.84 -18.00
C ARG A 122 9.35 -10.41 -19.40
N ASN A 123 10.54 -10.12 -19.93
CA ASN A 123 10.99 -10.64 -21.22
C ASN A 123 11.44 -12.12 -21.17
N TYR A 124 11.67 -12.68 -19.97
CA TYR A 124 12.28 -13.99 -19.78
C TYR A 124 11.41 -14.93 -18.95
N GLU A 125 10.49 -14.41 -18.12
CA GLU A 125 9.55 -15.18 -17.32
C GLU A 125 8.24 -14.41 -17.06
N ALA A 126 7.18 -15.15 -16.71
CA ALA A 126 5.94 -14.56 -16.25
C ALA A 126 6.17 -13.97 -14.84
N CYS A 127 5.95 -12.66 -14.71
CA CYS A 127 6.09 -11.93 -13.44
C CYS A 127 4.70 -11.76 -12.83
N GLU A 128 4.23 -12.76 -12.10
CA GLU A 128 2.90 -12.78 -11.48
C GLU A 128 2.96 -12.78 -9.94
N GLU A 129 4.12 -13.18 -9.39
CA GLU A 129 4.31 -13.33 -7.96
C GLU A 129 4.86 -12.04 -7.32
N TRP A 130 4.25 -11.67 -6.19
CA TRP A 130 4.60 -10.50 -5.40
C TRP A 130 4.58 -10.84 -3.91
N ALA A 131 5.26 -10.03 -3.10
CA ALA A 131 5.25 -10.14 -1.64
C ALA A 131 5.40 -8.76 -0.99
N ILE A 132 4.92 -8.63 0.24
CA ILE A 132 5.08 -7.43 1.07
C ILE A 132 6.45 -7.49 1.74
N HIS A 133 7.35 -6.59 1.37
CA HIS A 133 8.71 -6.56 1.90
C HIS A 133 8.89 -5.53 3.03
N ASP A 134 8.02 -4.51 3.08
CA ASP A 134 8.03 -3.49 4.13
C ASP A 134 6.64 -2.84 4.26
N TYR A 135 6.39 -2.13 5.35
CA TYR A 135 5.11 -1.45 5.61
C TYR A 135 5.28 -0.26 6.57
N GLN A 136 4.44 0.77 6.44
CA GLN A 136 4.50 2.00 7.24
C GLN A 136 3.10 2.49 7.65
N ASN A 137 3.04 3.22 8.76
CA ASN A 137 1.83 3.87 9.30
C ASN A 137 0.68 2.93 9.69
N TRP A 138 1.02 1.73 10.18
CA TRP A 138 0.04 0.76 10.69
C TRP A 138 -0.14 0.82 12.22
N HIS A 139 0.31 1.90 12.86
CA HIS A 139 0.14 2.14 14.31
C HIS A 139 0.52 0.94 15.20
N GLY A 140 1.63 0.27 14.87
CA GLY A 140 2.14 -0.88 15.62
C GLY A 140 1.57 -2.25 15.22
N ILE A 141 0.60 -2.30 14.31
CA ILE A 141 0.11 -3.57 13.77
C ILE A 141 1.18 -4.21 12.88
N HIS A 142 1.39 -5.50 13.07
CA HIS A 142 2.29 -6.30 12.24
C HIS A 142 1.57 -6.78 10.99
N ILE A 143 2.20 -6.58 9.82
CA ILE A 143 1.71 -7.05 8.54
C ILE A 143 2.60 -8.19 8.06
N ASP A 144 1.97 -9.33 7.76
CA ASP A 144 2.66 -10.49 7.22
C ASP A 144 3.06 -10.29 5.75
N GLU A 145 4.13 -10.96 5.32
CA GLU A 145 4.65 -10.91 3.93
C GLU A 145 3.61 -11.30 2.87
N TRP A 146 2.61 -12.10 3.27
CA TRP A 146 1.58 -12.69 2.41
C TRP A 146 0.16 -12.34 2.90
N GLU A 147 0.02 -11.21 3.60
CA GLU A 147 -1.27 -10.73 4.08
C GLU A 147 -2.26 -10.51 2.92
N SER A 148 -3.55 -10.75 3.17
CA SER A 148 -4.56 -10.59 2.11
C SER A 148 -4.85 -9.12 1.81
N ILE A 149 -5.02 -8.80 0.52
CA ILE A 149 -5.30 -7.43 0.06
C ILE A 149 -6.61 -6.91 0.66
N GLU A 150 -7.62 -7.76 0.78
CA GLU A 150 -8.92 -7.39 1.35
C GLU A 150 -8.78 -6.97 2.82
N LYS A 151 -7.97 -7.71 3.59
CA LYS A 151 -7.72 -7.40 4.99
C LYS A 151 -6.90 -6.13 5.14
N LEU A 152 -5.91 -5.91 4.28
CA LEU A 152 -5.12 -4.67 4.25
C LEU A 152 -6.00 -3.46 3.96
N ALA A 153 -6.87 -3.55 2.95
CA ALA A 153 -7.78 -2.46 2.58
C ALA A 153 -8.77 -2.14 3.71
N GLU A 154 -9.40 -3.17 4.29
CA GLU A 154 -10.34 -2.99 5.40
C GLU A 154 -9.64 -2.37 6.62
N LEU A 155 -8.49 -2.93 7.01
CA LEU A 155 -7.74 -2.47 8.17
C LEU A 155 -7.24 -1.03 7.98
N ALA A 156 -6.68 -0.70 6.82
CA ALA A 156 -6.19 0.63 6.52
C ALA A 156 -7.31 1.68 6.50
N GLN A 157 -8.49 1.35 5.95
CA GLN A 157 -9.65 2.25 5.99
C GLN A 157 -10.08 2.55 7.43
N VAL A 158 -10.16 1.53 8.28
CA VAL A 158 -10.51 1.72 9.70
C VAL A 158 -9.45 2.54 10.42
N LEU A 159 -8.16 2.26 10.18
CA LEU A 159 -7.06 3.02 10.77
C LEU A 159 -7.05 4.48 10.31
N SER A 160 -7.42 4.77 9.06
CA SER A 160 -7.53 6.15 8.58
C SER A 160 -8.61 6.96 9.30
N GLU A 161 -9.67 6.29 9.81
CA GLU A 161 -10.78 6.94 10.50
C GLU A 161 -10.58 7.01 12.02
N TYR A 162 -10.07 5.94 12.64
CA TYR A 162 -9.97 5.78 14.09
C TYR A 162 -8.54 5.79 14.65
N GLY A 163 -7.54 5.71 13.77
CA GLY A 163 -6.12 5.82 14.10
C GLY A 163 -5.64 4.83 15.14
N GLU A 164 -4.80 5.33 16.04
CA GLU A 164 -4.15 4.59 17.13
C GLU A 164 -5.14 3.88 18.07
N ALA A 165 -6.33 4.45 18.29
CA ALA A 165 -7.34 3.85 19.16
C ALA A 165 -7.79 2.47 18.64
N TYR A 166 -8.08 2.37 17.33
CA TYR A 166 -8.45 1.09 16.73
C TYR A 166 -7.25 0.14 16.66
N ALA A 167 -6.05 0.67 16.39
CA ALA A 167 -4.85 -0.16 16.35
C ALA A 167 -4.58 -0.85 17.69
N ALA A 168 -4.72 -0.12 18.79
CA ALA A 168 -4.61 -0.65 20.15
C ALA A 168 -5.65 -1.76 20.41
N TYR A 169 -6.91 -1.53 20.02
CA TYR A 169 -7.99 -2.51 20.13
C TYR A 169 -7.71 -3.78 19.30
N TYR A 170 -7.30 -3.60 18.05
CA TYR A 170 -6.98 -4.69 17.13
C TYR A 170 -5.81 -5.55 17.63
N GLN A 171 -4.77 -4.94 18.22
CA GLN A 171 -3.65 -5.67 18.81
C GLN A 171 -4.08 -6.54 20.01
N TYR A 172 -5.08 -6.12 20.77
CA TYR A 172 -5.57 -6.87 21.93
C TYR A 172 -6.49 -8.04 21.52
N TYR A 173 -7.44 -7.81 20.62
CA TYR A 173 -8.44 -8.81 20.22
C TYR A 173 -8.02 -9.66 19.01
N GLY A 174 -7.03 -9.22 18.23
CA GLY A 174 -6.58 -9.88 17.01
C GLY A 174 -7.66 -9.91 15.93
N ASP A 175 -7.73 -11.02 15.19
CA ASP A 175 -8.70 -11.22 14.09
C ASP A 175 -10.17 -11.23 14.55
N TYR A 176 -10.45 -11.24 15.85
CA TYR A 176 -11.81 -11.11 16.39
C TYR A 176 -12.25 -9.65 16.57
N ALA A 177 -11.35 -8.69 16.37
CA ALA A 177 -11.68 -7.27 16.42
C ALA A 177 -12.55 -6.90 15.21
N THR A 178 -13.81 -6.52 15.47
CA THR A 178 -14.67 -5.92 14.44
C THR A 178 -14.82 -4.43 14.68
N LEU A 179 -15.07 -3.70 13.60
CA LEU A 179 -15.33 -2.26 13.66
C LEU A 179 -16.57 -1.92 14.50
N ASP A 180 -17.62 -2.74 14.39
CA ASP A 180 -18.86 -2.53 15.14
C ASP A 180 -18.63 -2.72 16.65
N ASP A 181 -17.92 -3.78 17.05
CA ASP A 181 -17.58 -4.02 18.45
C ASP A 181 -16.68 -2.91 19.02
N PHE A 182 -15.75 -2.39 18.21
CA PHE A 182 -14.94 -1.25 18.59
C PHE A 182 -15.79 0.00 18.83
N LYS A 183 -16.71 0.34 17.91
CA LYS A 183 -17.57 1.53 18.04
C LYS A 183 -18.48 1.46 19.26
N ASP A 184 -19.00 0.28 19.57
CA ASP A 184 -19.87 0.07 20.72
C ASP A 184 -19.11 0.05 22.04
N SER A 185 -17.84 -0.37 22.03
CA SER A 185 -17.03 -0.50 23.24
C SER A 185 -16.16 0.72 23.55
N TYR A 186 -15.83 1.58 22.59
CA TYR A 186 -14.87 2.66 22.78
C TYR A 186 -15.43 3.86 23.56
N TRP A 187 -14.78 4.22 24.67
CA TRP A 187 -15.17 5.31 25.58
C TRP A 187 -14.29 6.57 25.46
N GLY A 188 -13.25 6.55 24.64
CA GLY A 188 -12.36 7.69 24.40
C GLY A 188 -10.94 7.52 24.95
N LYS A 189 -10.19 8.62 24.88
CA LYS A 189 -8.79 8.76 25.30
C LYS A 189 -8.72 9.59 26.57
N TYR A 190 -8.01 9.09 27.58
CA TYR A 190 -7.85 9.73 28.90
C TYR A 190 -6.37 9.74 29.32
N ASP A 191 -5.99 10.60 30.26
CA ASP A 191 -4.60 10.64 30.76
C ASP A 191 -4.29 9.47 31.70
N SER A 192 -5.33 8.91 32.34
CA SER A 192 -5.26 7.78 33.26
C SER A 192 -6.62 7.10 33.45
N GLU A 193 -6.61 5.89 34.01
CA GLU A 193 -7.83 5.18 34.45
C GLU A 193 -8.62 5.97 35.50
N GLU A 194 -7.93 6.71 36.36
CA GLU A 194 -8.51 7.53 37.43
C GLU A 194 -9.30 8.72 36.86
N ASP A 195 -8.77 9.34 35.80
CA ASP A 195 -9.42 10.47 35.12
C ASP A 195 -10.71 10.02 34.43
N PHE A 196 -10.73 8.82 33.84
CA PHE A 196 -11.96 8.23 33.30
C PHE A 196 -13.00 8.01 34.38
N VAL A 197 -12.62 7.39 35.50
CA VAL A 197 -13.55 7.17 36.61
C VAL A 197 -14.10 8.50 37.13
N TYR A 198 -13.24 9.51 37.27
CA TYR A 198 -13.68 10.83 37.70
C TYR A 198 -14.72 11.44 36.75
N ASP A 199 -14.46 11.42 35.45
CA ASP A 199 -15.38 11.97 34.43
C ASP A 199 -16.73 11.24 34.45
N GLN A 200 -16.71 9.90 34.55
CA GLN A 200 -17.93 9.09 34.66
C GLN A 200 -18.73 9.39 35.95
N LEU A 201 -18.06 9.56 37.08
CA LEU A 201 -18.71 9.92 38.35
C LEU A 201 -19.28 11.35 38.31
N GLU A 202 -18.60 12.28 37.63
CA GLU A 202 -19.06 13.65 37.44
C GLU A 202 -20.30 13.70 36.53
N GLU A 203 -20.29 12.97 35.41
CA GLU A 203 -21.40 12.89 34.46
C GLU A 203 -22.67 12.31 35.11
N GLN A 204 -22.53 11.28 35.95
CA GLN A 204 -23.62 10.73 36.75
C GLN A 204 -24.09 11.65 37.89
N GLY A 205 -23.40 12.78 38.11
CA GLY A 205 -23.68 13.75 39.17
C GLY A 205 -23.40 13.20 40.57
N LEU A 206 -22.61 12.12 40.70
CA LEU A 206 -22.29 11.52 41.98
C LEU A 206 -21.37 12.42 42.79
N ILE A 207 -20.40 13.07 42.14
CA ILE A 207 -19.49 14.04 42.78
C ILE A 207 -20.29 15.14 43.51
N LYS A 208 -21.28 15.74 42.83
CA LYS A 208 -22.15 16.78 43.43
C LYS A 208 -22.97 16.24 44.59
N LYS A 209 -23.50 15.01 44.48
CA LYS A 209 -24.27 14.37 45.56
C LYS A 209 -23.40 14.11 46.79
N PHE A 210 -22.14 13.72 46.62
CA PHE A 210 -21.22 13.52 47.75
C PHE A 210 -20.94 14.85 48.47
N ASP A 211 -20.67 15.91 47.72
CA ASP A 211 -20.46 17.25 48.29
C ASP A 211 -21.71 17.76 49.03
N GLU A 212 -22.92 17.53 48.48
CA GLU A 212 -24.19 17.85 49.14
C GLU A 212 -24.42 17.06 50.44
N MET A 213 -23.91 15.83 50.52
CA MET A 213 -23.91 15.00 51.73
C MET A 213 -22.81 15.38 52.74
N GLY A 214 -21.98 16.39 52.42
CA GLY A 214 -20.88 16.85 53.26
C GLY A 214 -19.63 15.96 53.19
N LEU A 215 -19.56 15.04 52.23
CA LEU A 215 -18.37 14.25 51.92
C LEU A 215 -17.62 14.97 50.80
N SER A 216 -16.50 15.60 51.11
CA SER A 216 -15.69 16.25 50.07
C SER A 216 -15.22 15.21 49.06
N SER A 217 -15.40 15.50 47.78
CA SER A 217 -14.90 14.71 46.65
C SER A 217 -13.42 14.33 46.74
N SER A 218 -12.59 15.11 47.45
CA SER A 218 -11.18 14.81 47.70
C SER A 218 -10.93 13.59 48.59
N TYR A 219 -11.95 13.05 49.26
CA TYR A 219 -11.85 11.82 50.06
C TYR A 219 -12.22 10.56 49.26
N ILE A 220 -12.61 10.70 48.01
CA ILE A 220 -12.95 9.57 47.15
C ILE A 220 -11.65 8.97 46.62
N ASP A 221 -11.43 7.69 46.91
CA ASP A 221 -10.30 6.92 46.40
C ASP A 221 -10.60 6.46 44.97
N LEU A 222 -10.30 7.33 43.99
CA LEU A 222 -10.54 7.07 42.57
C LEU A 222 -9.68 5.91 42.06
N GLU A 223 -8.48 5.73 42.60
CA GLU A 223 -7.58 4.62 42.25
C GLU A 223 -8.19 3.27 42.63
N ALA A 224 -8.80 3.18 43.82
CA ALA A 224 -9.50 1.96 44.24
C ALA A 224 -10.73 1.66 43.36
N ILE A 225 -11.49 2.68 42.97
CA ILE A 225 -12.66 2.51 42.09
C ILE A 225 -12.22 2.09 40.69
N ALA A 226 -11.18 2.72 40.14
CA ALA A 226 -10.59 2.33 38.85
C ALA A 226 -10.19 0.87 38.86
N LYS A 227 -9.42 0.42 39.87
CA LYS A 227 -9.05 -1.00 39.99
C LYS A 227 -10.26 -1.92 39.96
N ASP A 228 -11.34 -1.60 40.67
CA ASP A 228 -12.55 -2.42 40.66
C ASP A 228 -13.22 -2.44 39.27
N TRP A 229 -13.29 -1.29 38.58
CA TRP A 229 -13.93 -1.16 37.27
C TRP A 229 -13.15 -1.84 36.14
N PHE A 230 -11.82 -1.74 36.15
CA PHE A 230 -10.95 -2.35 35.12
C PHE A 230 -10.66 -3.84 35.34
N ILE A 231 -11.08 -4.40 36.48
CA ILE A 231 -11.01 -5.85 36.71
C ILE A 231 -11.92 -6.61 35.75
N ASP A 232 -13.17 -6.16 35.57
CA ASP A 232 -14.19 -6.90 34.82
C ASP A 232 -14.99 -6.08 33.81
N SER A 233 -15.15 -4.77 34.02
CA SER A 233 -16.11 -3.95 33.27
C SER A 233 -15.45 -3.17 32.14
N TYR A 234 -14.20 -2.73 32.35
CA TYR A 234 -13.45 -1.94 31.38
C TYR A 234 -12.07 -2.55 31.07
N LEU A 235 -11.54 -2.18 29.92
CA LEU A 235 -10.20 -2.48 29.44
C LEU A 235 -9.50 -1.15 29.16
N SER A 236 -8.35 -0.95 29.78
CA SER A 236 -7.43 0.14 29.48
C SER A 236 -6.29 -0.39 28.61
N ILE A 237 -5.95 0.35 27.56
CA ILE A 237 -4.77 0.09 26.74
C ILE A 237 -3.89 1.35 26.79
N GLU A 238 -2.71 1.21 27.39
CA GLU A 238 -1.73 2.30 27.50
C GLU A 238 -1.02 2.52 26.17
N GLU A 239 -1.05 3.76 25.69
CA GLU A 239 -0.24 4.22 24.57
C GLU A 239 0.68 5.35 25.05
N GLY A 240 2.01 5.16 25.00
CA GLY A 240 2.94 6.22 25.37
C GLY A 240 2.89 6.65 26.84
N TYR A 241 3.11 7.94 27.11
CA TYR A 241 3.19 8.49 28.48
C TYR A 241 1.93 9.29 28.80
N LYS A 242 1.13 8.77 29.75
CA LYS A 242 -0.15 9.36 30.20
C LYS A 242 -1.20 9.46 29.10
N GLU A 243 -1.35 8.42 28.30
CA GLU A 243 -2.46 8.32 27.37
C GLU A 243 -2.98 6.88 27.41
N VAL A 244 -4.27 6.73 27.72
CA VAL A 244 -4.95 5.43 27.79
C VAL A 244 -6.21 5.47 26.95
N TYR A 245 -6.40 4.42 26.14
CA TYR A 245 -7.66 4.16 25.46
C TYR A 245 -8.51 3.24 26.31
N ILE A 246 -9.80 3.58 26.44
CA ILE A 246 -10.71 2.84 27.31
C ILE A 246 -11.81 2.20 26.48
N PHE A 247 -11.99 0.91 26.74
CA PHE A 247 -12.99 0.07 26.11
C PHE A 247 -13.84 -0.61 27.17
N SER A 248 -15.15 -0.75 26.96
CA SER A 248 -15.96 -1.64 27.80
C SER A 248 -15.72 -3.10 27.42
N ARG A 249 -15.71 -3.98 28.42
CA ARG A 249 -15.66 -5.42 28.19
C ARG A 249 -17.07 -5.95 27.90
N ASN A 250 -17.24 -6.53 26.72
CA ASN A 250 -18.44 -7.28 26.35
C ASN A 250 -18.35 -8.75 26.77
#